data_AF-A0A0F6RC77-F1
#
_entry.id   AF-A0A0F6RC77-F1
#
_cell.length_a   1.000
_cell.length_b   1.000
_cell.length_c   1.000
_cell.angle_alpha   90.00
_cell.angle_beta   90.00
_cell.angle_gamma   90.00
#
_symmetry.space_group_name_H-M   'P 1'
#
loop_
_entity.id
_entity.type
_entity.pdbx_description
1 polymer ?
#
loop_
_entity_poly.entity_id
_entity_poly.type
_entity_poly.pdbx_seq_one_letter_code
_entity_poly.pdbx_strand_id
1 'polypeptide(L)'
;MQYRYLIWGLFIVFLLFVGTLCYLQSGRDVVGILWVQEHFPFIGRWLESLAEQSPSIYQDGWVAYHLSDIMWSASFAMIICGIWVNQFSIFNLLLVGMGCAIFYEVLQLVGFARGTFDILDLLYSLSSGLLGTLLTYKLLKKHNIKEQYNESSLNGDNG
;
A
#
# COMPACT_ATOMS: atom_id res chain seq x y z
N MET A 1 -9.72 -19.69 -3.08
CA MET A 1 -8.53 -19.21 -2.34
C MET A 1 -7.55 -18.49 -3.26
N GLN A 2 -7.06 -19.11 -4.34
CA GLN A 2 -6.07 -18.52 -5.26
C GLN A 2 -6.49 -17.17 -5.89
N TYR A 3 -7.76 -17.02 -6.29
CA TYR A 3 -8.25 -15.77 -6.88
C TYR A 3 -8.14 -14.56 -5.94
N ARG A 4 -8.24 -14.75 -4.62
CA ARG A 4 -8.13 -13.64 -3.64
C ARG A 4 -6.72 -13.08 -3.56
N TYR A 5 -5.71 -13.97 -3.61
CA TYR A 5 -4.31 -13.58 -3.68
C TYR A 5 -3.99 -12.88 -5.00
N LEU A 6 -4.58 -13.33 -6.11
CA LEU A 6 -4.43 -12.68 -7.40
C LEU A 6 -5.02 -11.27 -7.37
N ILE A 7 -6.26 -11.10 -6.88
CA ILE A 7 -6.89 -9.78 -6.74
C ILE A 7 -6.07 -8.87 -5.81
N TRP A 8 -5.63 -9.38 -4.67
CA TRP A 8 -4.76 -8.65 -3.74
C TRP A 8 -3.46 -8.18 -4.42
N GLY A 9 -2.80 -9.06 -5.18
CA GLY A 9 -1.60 -8.72 -5.94
C GLY A 9 -1.88 -7.68 -7.02
N LEU A 10 -3.00 -7.79 -7.75
CA LEU A 10 -3.41 -6.79 -8.73
C LEU A 10 -3.64 -5.42 -8.10
N PHE A 11 -4.24 -5.35 -6.90
CA PHE A 11 -4.38 -4.08 -6.17
C PHE A 11 -3.02 -3.47 -5.82
N ILE A 12 -2.06 -4.27 -5.33
CA ILE A 12 -0.72 -3.77 -5.01
C ILE A 12 -0.05 -3.20 -6.27
N VAL A 13 -0.06 -3.96 -7.36
CA VAL A 13 0.54 -3.53 -8.64
C VAL A 13 -0.14 -2.27 -9.15
N PHE A 14 -1.47 -2.19 -9.06
CA PHE A 14 -2.23 -1.02 -9.47
C PHE A 14 -1.87 0.23 -8.66
N LEU A 15 -1.80 0.13 -7.33
CA LEU A 15 -1.43 1.25 -6.46
C LEU A 15 0.00 1.74 -6.75
N LEU A 16 0.96 0.82 -6.84
CA LEU A 16 2.34 1.14 -7.21
C LEU A 16 2.40 1.85 -8.57
N PHE A 17 1.70 1.29 -9.57
CA PHE A 17 1.67 1.82 -10.92
C PHE A 17 1.09 3.23 -10.99
N VAL A 18 -0.07 3.46 -10.37
CA VAL A 18 -0.71 4.79 -10.34
C VAL A 18 0.15 5.80 -9.59
N GLY A 19 0.72 5.42 -8.44
CA GLY A 19 1.64 6.29 -7.70
C GLY A 19 2.89 6.65 -8.52
N THR A 20 3.49 5.68 -9.21
CA THR A 20 4.64 5.91 -10.08
C THR A 20 4.30 6.79 -11.27
N LEU A 21 3.15 6.57 -11.95
CA LEU A 21 2.71 7.43 -13.04
C LEU A 21 2.45 8.86 -12.59
N CYS A 22 1.70 9.05 -11.50
CA CYS A 22 1.42 10.37 -10.95
C CYS A 22 2.72 11.10 -10.60
N TYR A 23 3.69 10.38 -10.07
CA TYR A 23 4.99 10.95 -9.75
C TYR A 23 5.80 11.32 -11.00
N LEU A 24 5.92 10.42 -11.97
CA LEU A 24 6.65 10.70 -13.23
C LEU A 24 6.07 11.92 -13.95
N GLN A 25 4.74 12.03 -13.99
CA GLN A 25 4.04 13.17 -14.56
C GLN A 25 4.27 14.49 -13.80
N SER A 26 4.66 14.43 -12.52
CA SER A 26 4.98 15.63 -11.72
C SER A 26 6.32 16.28 -12.09
N GLY A 27 7.21 15.57 -12.79
CA GLY A 27 8.55 16.05 -13.14
C GLY A 27 9.48 16.24 -11.95
N ARG A 28 9.15 15.72 -10.76
CA ARG A 28 10.02 15.77 -9.58
C ARG A 28 11.11 14.70 -9.66
N ASP A 29 12.28 15.03 -9.14
CA ASP A 29 13.42 14.11 -9.06
C ASP A 29 13.29 13.15 -7.86
N VAL A 30 12.82 11.91 -8.08
CA VAL A 30 12.97 10.85 -7.06
C VAL A 30 14.37 10.28 -7.17
N VAL A 31 15.04 10.14 -6.02
CA VAL A 31 16.29 9.37 -5.91
C VAL A 31 16.17 7.98 -6.55
N GLY A 32 15.04 7.29 -6.38
CA GLY A 32 14.80 5.98 -6.98
C GLY A 32 14.67 6.02 -8.51
N ILE A 33 14.03 7.04 -9.08
CA ILE A 33 13.92 7.19 -10.54
C ILE A 33 15.27 7.59 -11.13
N LEU A 34 15.98 8.52 -10.50
CA LEU A 34 17.35 8.88 -10.86
C LEU A 34 18.27 7.66 -10.82
N TRP A 35 18.17 6.84 -9.77
CA TRP A 35 18.94 5.60 -9.64
C TRP A 35 18.62 4.60 -10.77
N VAL A 36 17.33 4.46 -11.13
CA VAL A 36 16.91 3.62 -12.26
C VAL A 36 17.41 4.18 -13.59
N GLN A 37 17.33 5.49 -13.82
CA GLN A 37 17.86 6.12 -15.03
C GLN A 37 19.38 5.94 -15.13
N GLU A 38 20.09 6.04 -14.00
CA GLU A 38 21.54 5.88 -13.92
C GLU A 38 21.98 4.42 -14.21
N HIS A 39 21.34 3.43 -13.59
CA HIS A 39 21.76 2.02 -13.69
C HIS A 39 21.07 1.27 -14.83
N PHE A 40 19.86 1.68 -15.21
CA PHE A 40 19.02 1.03 -16.23
C PHE A 40 18.35 2.08 -17.15
N PRO A 41 19.13 2.81 -17.96
CA PRO A 41 18.64 3.93 -18.77
C PRO A 41 17.58 3.54 -19.81
N PHE A 42 17.51 2.27 -20.20
CA PHE A 42 16.42 1.77 -21.03
C PHE A 42 15.08 1.76 -20.29
N ILE A 43 15.09 1.34 -19.02
CA ILE A 43 13.89 1.29 -18.17
C ILE A 43 13.44 2.71 -17.84
N GLY A 44 14.37 3.61 -17.51
CA GLY A 44 14.07 5.02 -17.25
C GLY A 44 13.33 5.68 -18.41
N ARG A 45 13.86 5.57 -19.64
CA ARG A 45 13.20 6.11 -20.84
C ARG A 45 11.85 5.47 -21.13
N TRP A 46 11.71 4.18 -20.86
CA TRP A 46 10.42 3.50 -21.01
C TRP A 46 9.39 4.04 -20.02
N LEU A 47 9.77 4.28 -18.77
CA LEU A 47 8.90 4.88 -17.75
C LEU A 47 8.48 6.31 -18.11
N GLU A 48 9.43 7.14 -18.56
CA GLU A 48 9.14 8.50 -19.04
C GLU A 48 8.16 8.48 -20.22
N SER A 49 8.46 7.68 -21.25
CA SER A 49 7.57 7.54 -22.41
C SER A 49 6.19 7.03 -22.02
N LEU A 50 6.11 6.14 -21.02
CA LEU A 50 4.84 5.65 -20.51
C LEU A 50 4.06 6.75 -19.80
N ALA A 51 4.72 7.58 -19.00
CA ALA A 51 4.10 8.71 -18.30
C ALA A 51 3.55 9.77 -19.26
N GLU A 52 4.30 10.07 -20.33
CA GLU A 52 3.91 11.03 -21.38
C GLU A 52 2.71 10.54 -22.23
N GLN A 53 2.64 9.24 -22.49
CA GLN A 53 1.56 8.65 -23.31
C GLN A 53 0.31 8.26 -22.50
N SER A 54 0.42 8.25 -21.17
CA SER A 54 -0.70 7.92 -20.29
C SER A 54 -1.62 9.13 -20.08
N PRO A 55 -2.91 8.92 -19.81
CA PRO A 55 -3.80 9.99 -19.37
C PRO A 55 -3.20 10.73 -18.17
N SER A 56 -3.37 12.06 -18.12
CA SER A 56 -2.88 12.86 -17.00
C SER A 56 -3.67 12.49 -15.74
N ILE A 57 -3.01 11.80 -14.82
CA ILE A 57 -3.48 11.55 -13.46
C ILE A 57 -3.00 12.69 -12.56
N TYR A 58 -1.81 13.22 -12.86
CA TYR A 58 -1.25 14.37 -12.19
C TYR A 58 -2.16 15.59 -12.32
N GLN A 59 -2.36 16.25 -11.17
CA GLN A 59 -3.01 17.55 -11.05
C GLN A 59 -2.23 18.34 -9.99
N ASP A 60 -2.01 19.63 -10.26
CA ASP A 60 -1.41 20.51 -9.28
C ASP A 60 -2.26 20.58 -7.99
N GLY A 61 -1.59 20.84 -6.87
CA GLY A 61 -2.22 20.82 -5.55
C GLY A 61 -2.19 19.42 -4.93
N TRP A 62 -3.28 19.00 -4.30
CA TRP A 62 -3.29 17.83 -3.40
C TRP A 62 -2.73 16.54 -4.03
N VAL A 63 -3.07 16.29 -5.30
CA VAL A 63 -2.61 15.09 -6.03
C VAL A 63 -1.09 15.10 -6.18
N ALA A 64 -0.51 16.24 -6.57
CA ALA A 64 0.93 16.42 -6.74
C ALA A 64 1.74 16.21 -5.46
N TYR A 65 1.16 16.50 -4.29
CA TYR A 65 1.88 16.43 -3.02
C TYR A 65 1.67 15.13 -2.25
N HIS A 66 0.49 14.50 -2.36
CA HIS A 66 0.12 13.43 -1.42
C HIS A 66 -0.25 12.10 -2.09
N LEU A 67 -0.72 12.10 -3.34
CA LEU A 67 -1.35 10.90 -3.91
C LEU A 67 -0.37 9.73 -4.05
N SER A 68 0.82 10.00 -4.58
CA SER A 68 1.84 8.96 -4.78
C SER A 68 2.27 8.33 -3.46
N ASP A 69 2.49 9.14 -2.43
CA ASP A 69 2.92 8.66 -1.12
C ASP A 69 1.84 7.84 -0.41
N ILE A 70 0.57 8.23 -0.55
CA ILE A 70 -0.59 7.45 -0.09
C ILE A 70 -0.65 6.09 -0.80
N MET A 71 -0.53 6.09 -2.12
CA MET A 71 -0.63 4.89 -2.95
C MET A 71 0.50 3.90 -2.60
N TRP A 72 1.72 4.40 -2.48
CA TRP A 72 2.88 3.60 -2.11
C TRP A 72 2.79 3.10 -0.67
N SER A 73 2.45 3.96 0.29
CA SER A 73 2.28 3.57 1.69
C SER A 73 1.22 2.49 1.87
N ALA A 74 0.08 2.60 1.18
CA ALA A 74 -0.95 1.56 1.17
C ALA A 74 -0.41 0.26 0.58
N SER A 75 0.32 0.31 -0.55
CA SER A 75 0.88 -0.88 -1.19
C SER A 75 1.90 -1.62 -0.29
N PHE A 76 2.76 -0.88 0.41
CA PHE A 76 3.72 -1.45 1.35
C PHE A 76 3.04 -2.06 2.58
N ALA A 77 2.05 -1.36 3.15
CA ALA A 77 1.23 -1.90 4.23
C ALA A 77 0.55 -3.20 3.79
N MET A 78 -0.01 -3.26 2.57
CA MET A 78 -0.61 -4.47 2.02
C MET A 78 0.38 -5.63 1.92
N ILE A 79 1.59 -5.38 1.42
CA ILE A 79 2.65 -6.41 1.31
C ILE A 79 3.02 -6.96 2.69
N ILE A 80 3.37 -6.08 3.64
CA ILE A 80 3.84 -6.51 4.96
C ILE A 80 2.72 -7.23 5.73
N CYS A 81 1.52 -6.68 5.74
CA CYS A 81 0.38 -7.34 6.39
C CYS A 81 0.04 -8.67 5.72
N GLY A 82 0.22 -8.79 4.40
CA GLY A 82 -0.06 -10.01 3.64
C GLY A 82 0.82 -11.19 4.06
N ILE A 83 2.08 -10.94 4.43
CA ILE A 83 3.02 -11.97 4.92
C ILE A 83 2.51 -12.58 6.24
N TRP A 84 1.96 -11.76 7.13
CA TRP A 84 1.61 -12.14 8.50
C TRP A 84 0.10 -12.27 8.76
N VAL A 85 -0.74 -12.16 7.73
CA VAL A 85 -2.20 -12.06 7.85
C VAL A 85 -2.85 -13.23 8.59
N ASN A 86 -2.26 -14.42 8.49
CA ASN A 86 -2.80 -15.63 9.10
C ASN A 86 -2.25 -15.87 10.52
N GLN A 87 -1.10 -15.28 10.85
CA GLN A 87 -0.38 -15.45 12.10
C GLN A 87 -0.82 -14.42 13.15
N PHE A 88 -1.20 -13.23 12.72
CA PHE A 88 -1.55 -12.14 13.62
C PHE A 88 -3.06 -11.87 13.72
N SER A 89 -3.46 -11.29 14.85
CA SER A 89 -4.78 -10.70 15.03
C SER A 89 -4.90 -9.43 14.18
N ILE A 90 -6.15 -9.01 13.91
CA ILE A 90 -6.38 -7.78 13.15
C ILE A 90 -5.74 -6.56 13.82
N PHE A 91 -5.80 -6.48 15.16
CA PHE A 91 -5.21 -5.37 15.91
C PHE A 91 -3.70 -5.29 15.71
N ASN A 92 -3.00 -6.43 15.79
CA ASN A 92 -1.56 -6.47 15.57
C ASN A 92 -1.20 -6.12 14.11
N LEU A 93 -2.00 -6.59 13.14
CA LEU A 93 -1.80 -6.22 11.74
C LEU A 93 -1.99 -4.73 11.51
N LEU A 94 -2.98 -4.10 12.15
CA LEU A 94 -3.22 -2.66 12.07
C LEU A 94 -2.02 -1.86 12.58
N LEU A 95 -1.46 -2.25 13.73
CA LEU A 95 -0.25 -1.61 14.26
C LEU A 95 0.93 -1.72 13.30
N VAL A 96 1.14 -2.91 12.71
CA VAL A 96 2.23 -3.12 11.75
C VAL A 96 2.01 -2.32 10.46
N GLY A 97 0.81 -2.35 9.88
CA GLY A 97 0.53 -1.66 8.63
C GLY A 97 0.53 -0.15 8.76
N MET A 98 -0.09 0.39 9.82
CA MET A 98 -0.04 1.83 10.12
C MET A 98 1.39 2.26 10.48
N GLY A 99 2.10 1.48 11.29
CA GLY A 99 3.48 1.74 11.66
C GLY A 99 4.43 1.78 10.46
N CYS A 100 4.25 0.85 9.52
CA CYS A 100 5.00 0.87 8.25
C CYS A 100 4.67 2.12 7.42
N ALA A 101 3.40 2.48 7.31
CA ALA A 101 2.98 3.60 6.48
C ALA A 101 3.51 4.95 7.00
N ILE A 102 3.52 5.18 8.32
CA ILE A 102 4.04 6.43 8.91
C ILE A 102 5.56 6.43 9.11
N PHE A 103 6.23 5.31 8.84
CA PHE A 103 7.65 5.15 9.20
C PHE A 103 8.53 6.24 8.60
N TYR A 104 8.29 6.59 7.33
CA TYR A 104 9.06 7.62 6.65
C TYR A 104 8.83 9.02 7.24
N GLU A 105 7.58 9.36 7.58
CA GLU A 105 7.24 10.62 8.24
C GLU A 105 7.84 10.74 9.64
N VAL A 106 7.85 9.65 10.39
CA VAL A 106 8.52 9.62 11.71
C VAL A 106 10.02 9.83 11.55
N LEU A 107 10.66 9.24 10.53
CA LEU A 107 12.08 9.46 10.25
C LEU A 107 12.39 10.91 9.85
N GLN A 108 11.48 11.59 9.14
CA GLN A 108 11.61 13.01 8.83
C GLN A 108 11.49 13.87 10.10
N LEU A 109 10.51 13.57 10.96
CA LEU A 109 10.27 14.30 12.22
C LEU A 109 11.49 14.30 13.14
N VAL A 110 12.20 13.16 13.23
CA VAL A 110 13.42 13.03 14.05
C VAL A 110 14.70 13.50 13.33
N GLY A 111 14.59 13.92 12.07
CA GLY A 111 15.72 14.42 11.27
C GLY A 111 16.64 13.35 10.68
N PHE A 112 16.24 12.08 10.66
CA PHE A 112 17.02 10.99 10.04
C PHE A 112 16.80 10.88 8.54
N ALA A 113 15.59 11.21 8.06
CA ALA A 113 15.28 11.26 6.63
C ALA A 113 15.27 12.69 6.11
N ARG A 114 15.58 12.87 4.82
CA ARG A 114 15.43 14.15 4.13
C ARG A 114 13.98 14.33 3.73
N GLY A 115 13.39 15.48 4.07
CA GLY A 115 12.00 15.81 3.76
C GLY A 115 11.51 16.96 4.63
N THR A 116 10.27 17.38 4.38
CA THR A 116 9.54 18.33 5.21
C THR A 116 8.41 17.57 5.88
N PHE A 117 8.51 17.39 7.21
CA PHE A 117 7.42 16.79 7.97
C PHE A 117 6.14 17.62 7.80
N ASP A 118 5.10 16.99 7.26
CA ASP A 118 3.75 17.54 7.21
C ASP A 118 2.79 16.65 8.01
N ILE A 119 1.99 17.28 8.86
CA ILE A 119 0.96 16.59 9.64
C ILE A 119 -0.08 15.96 8.71
N LEU A 120 -0.37 16.59 7.56
CA LEU A 120 -1.27 16.02 6.56
C LEU A 120 -0.69 14.75 5.95
N ASP A 121 0.60 14.73 5.62
CA ASP A 121 1.28 13.52 5.11
C ASP A 121 1.26 12.38 6.13
N LEU A 122 1.43 12.70 7.40
CA LEU A 122 1.30 11.73 8.49
C LEU A 122 -0.13 11.14 8.56
N LEU A 123 -1.16 11.99 8.51
CA LEU A 123 -2.57 11.56 8.55
C LEU A 123 -2.95 10.72 7.34
N TYR A 124 -2.49 11.12 6.16
CA TYR A 124 -2.73 10.41 4.91
C TYR A 124 -2.02 9.05 4.90
N SER A 125 -0.76 9.01 5.32
CA SER A 125 0.01 7.78 5.47
C SER A 125 -0.66 6.83 6.46
N LEU A 126 -1.06 7.32 7.63
CA LEU A 126 -1.75 6.52 8.65
C LEU A 126 -3.07 5.95 8.13
N SER A 127 -3.87 6.76 7.44
CA SER A 127 -5.14 6.33 6.82
C SER A 127 -4.91 5.31 5.71
N SER A 128 -3.87 5.49 4.89
CA SER A 128 -3.49 4.56 3.82
C SER A 128 -3.06 3.20 4.38
N GLY A 129 -2.27 3.19 5.46
CA GLY A 129 -1.84 1.98 6.15
C GLY A 129 -3.01 1.23 6.77
N LEU A 130 -3.95 1.95 7.41
CA LEU A 130 -5.20 1.39 7.92
C LEU A 130 -6.01 0.73 6.81
N LEU A 131 -6.29 1.44 5.71
CA LEU A 131 -7.08 0.93 4.59
C LEU A 131 -6.41 -0.27 3.89
N GLY A 132 -5.11 -0.19 3.62
CA GLY A 132 -4.34 -1.27 3.01
C GLY A 132 -4.33 -2.53 3.88
N THR A 133 -4.22 -2.36 5.21
CA THR A 133 -4.28 -3.46 6.16
C THR A 133 -5.66 -4.11 6.17
N LEU A 134 -6.73 -3.33 6.27
CA LEU A 134 -8.11 -3.84 6.28
C LEU A 134 -8.44 -4.58 4.99
N LEU A 135 -8.03 -4.05 3.84
CA LEU A 135 -8.22 -4.69 2.55
C LEU A 135 -7.48 -6.03 2.48
N THR A 136 -6.23 -6.05 2.92
CA THR A 136 -5.40 -7.27 2.97
C THR A 136 -6.01 -8.32 3.88
N TYR A 137 -6.45 -7.92 5.08
CA TYR A 137 -7.10 -8.82 6.03
C TYR A 137 -8.37 -9.43 5.43
N LYS A 138 -9.24 -8.60 4.83
CA LYS A 138 -10.49 -9.05 4.20
C LYS A 138 -10.25 -10.04 3.05
N LEU A 139 -9.22 -9.79 2.23
CA LEU A 139 -8.92 -10.63 1.07
C LEU A 139 -8.23 -11.95 1.47
N LEU A 140 -7.30 -11.91 2.41
CA LEU A 140 -6.38 -13.03 2.64
C LEU A 140 -6.65 -13.84 3.93
N LYS A 141 -7.34 -13.28 4.93
CA LYS A 141 -7.62 -14.01 6.17
C LYS A 141 -8.47 -15.25 5.86
N LYS A 142 -7.94 -16.41 6.22
CA LYS A 142 -8.71 -17.66 6.15
C LYS A 142 -9.75 -17.64 7.27
N HIS A 143 -11.03 -17.67 6.91
CA HIS A 143 -12.07 -18.03 7.87
C HIS A 143 -11.95 -19.53 8.14
N ASN A 144 -11.73 -19.92 9.40
CA ASN A 144 -11.82 -21.31 9.83
C ASN A 144 -13.28 -21.75 9.75
N ILE A 145 -13.71 -22.28 8.60
CA ILE A 145 -15.07 -22.80 8.37
C ILE A 145 -15.41 -23.95 9.35
N LYS A 146 -14.41 -24.57 10.01
CA LYS A 146 -14.62 -25.68 10.93
C LYS A 146 -15.34 -25.31 12.24
N GLU A 147 -15.29 -24.07 12.72
CA GLU A 147 -16.01 -23.70 13.96
C GLU A 147 -17.51 -23.55 13.74
N GLN A 148 -17.95 -23.07 12.56
CA GLN A 148 -19.37 -22.93 12.24
C GLN A 148 -20.11 -24.27 12.13
N TYR A 149 -19.44 -25.34 11.68
CA TYR A 149 -20.08 -26.65 11.56
C TYR A 149 -20.30 -27.28 12.94
N ASN A 150 -19.33 -27.16 13.86
CA ASN A 150 -19.42 -27.73 15.20
C ASN A 150 -20.48 -27.04 16.08
N GLU A 151 -20.66 -25.72 15.98
CA GLU A 151 -21.74 -25.01 16.70
C GLU A 151 -23.13 -25.37 16.18
N SER A 152 -23.28 -25.61 14.87
CA SER A 152 -24.56 -26.02 14.28
C SER A 152 -24.92 -27.48 14.59
N SER A 153 -23.94 -28.38 14.70
CA SER A 153 -24.18 -29.79 15.07
C SER A 153 -24.43 -29.97 16.57
N LEU A 154 -23.91 -29.10 17.43
CA LEU A 154 -24.14 -29.17 18.88
C LEU A 154 -25.49 -28.57 19.33
N ASN A 155 -26.10 -27.70 18.51
CA ASN A 155 -27.41 -27.10 18.80
C ASN A 155 -28.59 -27.81 18.11
N GLY A 156 -28.34 -28.88 17.35
CA GLY A 156 -29.34 -29.57 16.52
C GLY A 156 -30.06 -30.76 17.18
N ASP A 157 -29.62 -31.23 18.36
CA ASP A 157 -30.06 -32.52 18.94
C ASP A 157 -30.88 -32.40 20.24
N ASN A 158 -31.58 -31.27 20.47
CA ASN A 158 -32.53 -31.11 21.59
C ASN A 158 -34.00 -31.11 21.12
N GLY A 159 -34.35 -32.01 20.18
CA GLY A 159 -35.72 -32.28 19.74
C GLY A 159 -36.29 -33.55 20.37
#